data_AF-K1SLY8-F1
#
_entry.id   AF-K1SLY8-F1
#
_cell.length_a   1.000
_cell.length_b   1.000
_cell.length_c   1.000
_cell.angle_alpha   90.00
_cell.angle_beta   90.00
_cell.angle_gamma   90.00
#
_symmetry.space_group_name_H-M   'P 1'
#
loop_
_entity.id
_entity.type
_entity.pdbx_description
1 polymer ?
#
loop_
_entity_poly.entity_id
_entity_poly.type
_entity_poly.pdbx_seq_one_letter_code
_entity_poly.pdbx_strand_id
1 'polypeptide(L)'
;YFTKSTFSGYTDQYVGMRSGEADFDKASVAAYSMPNLTSGSALPVFVAAETQFLLAEAALKGWIEGGETKAREYYEAGIRLSMEQNGVTDSEAVSKYLSNTTLTPAGHSKDPRGTKYNYDRKTTVKIAWEGETSTEKHLEQIITQKWIANYPMGLEAWAEYRRTGYPELAPVIDNLSGGVVDSNRGMRRLAYPLSEKDQNTTNYQNAVTMIGGTDTPAVDLFWTKKN
;
A
#
# COMPACT_ATOMS: atom_id res chain seq x y z
N TYR A 1 15.10 -6.81 2.40
CA TYR A 1 13.99 -6.20 3.15
C TYR A 1 13.25 -7.16 4.07
N PHE A 2 13.12 -8.46 3.75
CA PHE A 2 12.44 -9.43 4.61
C PHE A 2 13.32 -10.65 4.88
N THR A 3 13.06 -11.35 5.97
CA THR A 3 13.56 -12.71 6.19
C THR A 3 12.72 -13.71 5.39
N LYS A 4 13.33 -14.80 4.93
CA LYS A 4 12.57 -15.90 4.36
C LYS A 4 11.70 -16.55 5.43
N SER A 5 10.61 -17.17 5.00
CA SER A 5 9.74 -17.94 5.89
C SER A 5 10.52 -19.08 6.55
N THR A 6 10.06 -19.54 7.70
CA THR A 6 10.58 -20.75 8.38
C THR A 6 9.55 -21.88 8.43
N PHE A 7 8.43 -21.77 7.70
CA PHE A 7 7.48 -22.86 7.57
C PHE A 7 8.12 -24.03 6.83
N SER A 8 7.87 -25.26 7.30
CA SER A 8 8.34 -26.46 6.63
C SER A 8 7.83 -26.49 5.17
N GLY A 9 8.74 -26.62 4.21
CA GLY A 9 8.43 -26.60 2.77
C GLY A 9 8.38 -25.21 2.11
N TYR A 10 8.60 -24.13 2.87
CA TYR A 10 8.55 -22.74 2.37
C TYR A 10 9.81 -21.93 2.73
N THR A 11 10.86 -22.59 3.21
CA THR A 11 12.07 -21.93 3.75
C THR A 11 12.89 -21.14 2.73
N ASP A 12 12.63 -21.36 1.45
CA ASP A 12 13.25 -20.64 0.33
C ASP A 12 12.40 -19.45 -0.17
N GLN A 13 11.18 -19.28 0.35
CA GLN A 13 10.19 -18.30 -0.09
C GLN A 13 9.97 -17.16 0.90
N TYR A 14 9.35 -16.09 0.40
CA TYR A 14 8.77 -15.04 1.22
C TYR A 14 7.27 -15.29 1.37
N VAL A 15 6.80 -15.41 2.61
CA VAL A 15 5.38 -15.65 2.91
C VAL A 15 4.90 -14.53 3.82
N GLY A 16 4.01 -13.68 3.32
CA GLY A 16 3.41 -12.61 4.10
C GLY A 16 2.25 -13.11 4.96
N MET A 17 2.03 -12.49 6.12
CA MET A 17 0.86 -12.77 6.95
C MET A 17 -0.31 -11.90 6.51
N ARG A 18 -1.51 -12.48 6.37
CA ARG A 18 -2.76 -11.74 6.15
C ARG A 18 -3.19 -10.97 7.40
N SER A 19 -3.84 -9.83 7.20
CA SER A 19 -4.33 -8.97 8.29
C SER A 19 -5.73 -9.34 8.77
N GLY A 20 -6.01 -9.01 10.04
CA GLY A 20 -7.35 -9.06 10.63
C GLY A 20 -7.84 -10.46 10.92
N GLU A 21 -7.05 -11.30 11.60
CA GLU A 21 -7.50 -12.59 12.13
C GLU A 21 -7.99 -12.42 13.58
N ALA A 22 -9.19 -12.94 13.89
CA ALA A 22 -9.78 -12.80 15.22
C ALA A 22 -9.05 -13.62 16.29
N ASP A 23 -8.74 -14.88 15.98
CA ASP A 23 -8.10 -15.83 16.90
C ASP A 23 -6.56 -15.82 16.74
N PHE A 24 -5.95 -14.65 16.95
CA PHE A 24 -4.50 -14.50 16.79
C PHE A 24 -3.73 -15.37 17.79
N ASP A 25 -3.03 -16.38 17.29
CA ASP A 25 -2.07 -17.17 18.03
C ASP A 25 -0.64 -16.85 17.58
N LYS A 26 0.19 -16.39 18.52
CA LYS A 26 1.58 -16.00 18.27
C LYS A 26 2.41 -17.19 17.75
N ALA A 27 2.17 -18.40 18.25
CA ALA A 27 2.95 -19.57 17.84
C ALA A 27 2.65 -19.93 16.37
N SER A 28 1.40 -19.84 15.97
CA SER A 28 0.94 -20.10 14.60
C SER A 28 1.53 -19.16 13.54
N VAL A 29 1.94 -17.95 13.91
CA VAL A 29 2.44 -16.93 12.97
C VAL A 29 3.96 -16.74 12.99
N ALA A 30 4.67 -17.42 13.89
CA ALA A 30 6.10 -17.22 14.11
C ALA A 30 6.98 -17.56 12.90
N ALA A 31 6.44 -18.31 11.93
CA ALA A 31 7.17 -18.81 10.77
C ALA A 31 6.93 -18.01 9.46
N TYR A 32 6.11 -16.96 9.50
CA TYR A 32 5.99 -16.02 8.38
C TYR A 32 7.28 -15.21 8.18
N SER A 33 7.44 -14.66 6.98
CA SER A 33 8.50 -13.69 6.69
C SER A 33 8.34 -12.43 7.54
N MET A 34 9.45 -11.95 8.12
CA MET A 34 9.46 -10.75 8.94
C MET A 34 10.26 -9.63 8.26
N PRO A 35 9.96 -8.35 8.55
CA PRO A 35 10.85 -7.25 8.19
C PRO A 35 12.27 -7.52 8.71
N ASN A 36 13.26 -7.45 7.81
CA ASN A 36 14.67 -7.56 8.16
C ASN A 36 15.21 -6.17 8.54
N LEU A 37 14.76 -5.67 9.68
CA LEU A 37 15.14 -4.37 10.25
C LEU A 37 16.00 -4.58 11.49
N THR A 38 16.97 -3.70 11.69
CA THR A 38 17.85 -3.66 12.87
C THR A 38 17.67 -2.33 13.59
N SER A 39 18.22 -2.19 14.79
CA SER A 39 18.21 -0.90 15.51
C SER A 39 18.94 0.23 14.76
N GLY A 40 19.80 -0.11 13.78
CA GLY A 40 20.48 0.85 12.92
C GLY A 40 19.78 1.09 11.57
N SER A 41 18.66 0.42 11.29
CA SER A 41 17.93 0.62 10.04
C SER A 41 17.29 2.01 10.01
N ALA A 42 17.49 2.74 8.92
CA ALA A 42 16.86 4.03 8.73
C ALA A 42 15.33 3.89 8.63
N LEU A 43 14.62 4.81 9.27
CA LEU A 43 13.17 4.98 9.12
C LEU A 43 12.94 6.25 8.30
N PRO A 44 12.76 6.15 6.98
CA PRO A 44 12.55 7.32 6.15
C PRO A 44 11.22 8.00 6.51
N VAL A 45 11.21 9.33 6.39
CA VAL A 45 9.98 10.14 6.44
C VAL A 45 9.50 10.44 5.01
N PHE A 46 10.43 10.55 4.08
CA PHE A 46 10.19 10.82 2.67
C PHE A 46 11.39 10.35 1.84
N VAL A 47 11.16 9.93 0.60
CA VAL A 47 12.20 9.35 -0.27
C VAL A 47 12.23 9.99 -1.64
N ALA A 48 13.39 10.02 -2.30
CA ALA A 48 13.53 10.65 -3.62
C ALA A 48 12.66 9.97 -4.70
N ALA A 49 12.46 8.66 -4.59
CA ALA A 49 11.56 7.91 -5.46
C ALA A 49 10.11 8.43 -5.37
N GLU A 50 9.66 8.84 -4.18
CA GLU A 50 8.32 9.36 -3.98
C GLU A 50 8.09 10.66 -4.76
N THR A 51 9.07 11.58 -4.76
CA THR A 51 9.00 12.80 -5.59
C THR A 51 8.75 12.47 -7.05
N GLN A 52 9.44 11.46 -7.59
CA GLN A 52 9.26 11.06 -8.99
C GLN A 52 7.85 10.53 -9.24
N PHE A 53 7.29 9.72 -8.34
CA PHE A 53 5.91 9.25 -8.51
C PHE A 53 4.88 10.37 -8.38
N LEU A 54 5.12 11.37 -7.52
CA LEU A 54 4.28 12.57 -7.44
C LEU A 54 4.33 13.38 -8.75
N LEU A 55 5.52 13.55 -9.34
CA LEU A 55 5.68 14.19 -10.64
C LEU A 55 5.04 13.38 -11.77
N ALA A 56 5.13 12.05 -11.71
CA ALA A 56 4.49 11.16 -12.67
C ALA A 56 2.97 11.32 -12.65
N GLU A 57 2.35 11.30 -11.46
CA GLU A 57 0.91 11.54 -11.32
C GLU A 57 0.53 12.96 -11.76
N ALA A 58 1.32 13.97 -11.39
CA ALA A 58 1.06 15.36 -11.78
C ALA A 58 1.10 15.54 -13.31
N ALA A 59 2.06 14.93 -14.00
CA ALA A 59 2.16 14.96 -15.46
C ALA A 59 0.98 14.20 -16.11
N LEU A 60 0.65 13.01 -15.58
CA LEU A 60 -0.48 12.20 -16.05
C LEU A 60 -1.82 12.94 -15.92
N LYS A 61 -1.98 13.75 -14.86
CA LYS A 61 -3.17 14.60 -14.63
C LYS A 61 -3.13 15.94 -15.34
N GLY A 62 -2.04 16.28 -16.03
CA GLY A 62 -1.87 17.57 -16.71
C GLY A 62 -1.70 18.76 -15.76
N TRP A 63 -1.30 18.52 -14.51
CA TRP A 63 -0.96 19.58 -13.55
C TRP A 63 0.40 20.22 -13.85
N ILE A 64 1.27 19.47 -14.53
CA ILE A 64 2.53 19.94 -15.09
C ILE A 64 2.62 19.57 -16.57
N GLU A 65 3.49 20.26 -17.30
CA GLU A 65 3.66 20.04 -18.74
C GLU A 65 4.25 18.66 -19.07
N GLY A 66 3.98 18.18 -20.30
CA GLY A 66 4.62 17.01 -20.88
C GLY A 66 3.80 15.71 -20.87
N GLY A 67 2.63 15.71 -20.23
CA GLY A 67 1.61 14.65 -20.37
C GLY A 67 2.14 13.25 -20.10
N GLU A 68 1.67 12.28 -20.89
CA GLU A 68 2.00 10.86 -20.70
C GLU A 68 3.49 10.56 -20.86
N THR A 69 4.18 11.23 -21.80
CA THR A 69 5.62 11.07 -22.01
C THR A 69 6.41 11.41 -20.74
N LYS A 70 6.10 12.55 -20.11
CA LYS A 70 6.75 12.92 -18.84
C LYS A 70 6.28 12.07 -17.68
N ALA A 71 5.02 11.67 -17.64
CA ALA A 71 4.53 10.73 -16.63
C ALA A 71 5.35 9.43 -16.64
N ARG A 72 5.60 8.86 -17.83
CA ARG A 72 6.44 7.69 -18.02
C ARG A 72 7.88 7.91 -17.57
N GLU A 73 8.52 9.01 -17.99
CA GLU A 73 9.90 9.32 -17.59
C GLU A 73 10.05 9.36 -16.07
N TYR A 74 9.14 10.06 -15.38
CA TYR A 74 9.13 10.16 -13.92
C TYR A 74 8.82 8.82 -13.25
N TYR A 75 7.86 8.06 -13.78
CA TYR A 75 7.54 6.71 -13.28
C TYR A 75 8.77 5.79 -13.30
N GLU A 76 9.46 5.72 -14.44
CA GLU A 76 10.65 4.88 -14.60
C GLU A 76 11.80 5.39 -13.72
N ALA A 77 11.97 6.72 -13.57
CA ALA A 77 12.95 7.31 -12.67
C ALA A 77 12.67 6.98 -11.19
N GLY A 78 11.40 6.98 -10.77
CA GLY A 78 10.99 6.60 -9.42
C GLY A 78 11.35 5.15 -9.09
N ILE A 79 11.14 4.22 -10.02
CA ILE A 79 11.55 2.82 -9.87
C ILE A 79 13.07 2.70 -9.74
N ARG A 80 13.83 3.40 -10.59
CA ARG A 80 15.31 3.39 -10.53
C ARG A 80 15.83 3.91 -9.20
N LEU A 81 15.32 5.04 -8.72
CA LEU A 81 15.69 5.61 -7.42
C LEU A 81 15.30 4.69 -6.26
N SER A 82 14.13 4.04 -6.35
CA SER A 82 13.72 3.06 -5.34
C SER A 82 14.71 1.89 -5.30
N MET A 83 15.04 1.32 -6.46
CA MET A 83 16.01 0.22 -6.56
C MET A 83 17.40 0.61 -6.03
N GLU A 84 17.89 1.80 -6.39
CA GLU A 84 19.15 2.34 -5.90
C GLU A 84 19.15 2.52 -4.38
N GLN A 85 18.11 3.13 -3.81
CA GLN A 85 17.94 3.28 -2.36
C GLN A 85 17.97 1.93 -1.62
N ASN A 86 17.54 0.88 -2.31
CA ASN A 86 17.47 -0.48 -1.79
C ASN A 86 18.74 -1.31 -2.12
N GLY A 87 19.79 -0.68 -2.67
CA GLY A 87 21.09 -1.29 -2.96
C GLY A 87 21.13 -2.16 -4.22
N VAL A 88 20.14 -2.06 -5.10
CA VAL A 88 20.11 -2.78 -6.37
C VAL A 88 20.97 -2.02 -7.38
N THR A 89 22.21 -2.49 -7.58
CA THR A 89 23.20 -1.84 -8.47
C THR A 89 23.29 -2.47 -9.87
N ASP A 90 22.65 -3.61 -10.08
CA ASP A 90 22.63 -4.32 -11.36
C ASP A 90 21.67 -3.62 -12.35
N SER A 91 22.24 -2.87 -13.29
CA SER A 91 21.49 -2.12 -14.30
C SER A 91 20.71 -3.01 -15.28
N GLU A 92 21.16 -4.25 -15.52
CA GLU A 92 20.43 -5.20 -16.35
C GLU A 92 19.19 -5.70 -15.62
N ALA A 93 19.31 -6.03 -14.33
CA ALA A 93 18.17 -6.41 -13.50
C ALA A 93 17.12 -5.29 -13.42
N VAL A 94 17.55 -4.04 -13.23
CA VAL A 94 16.64 -2.87 -13.26
C VAL A 94 15.93 -2.74 -14.61
N SER A 95 16.68 -2.86 -15.72
CA SER A 95 16.11 -2.75 -17.07
C SER A 95 15.13 -3.89 -17.38
N LYS A 96 15.43 -5.10 -16.91
CA LYS A 96 14.54 -6.27 -17.03
C LYS A 96 13.26 -6.10 -16.23
N TYR A 97 13.33 -5.49 -15.04
CA TYR A 97 12.14 -5.17 -14.27
C TYR A 97 11.25 -4.15 -15.00
N LEU A 98 11.84 -3.03 -15.45
CA LEU A 98 11.13 -1.95 -16.14
C LEU A 98 10.50 -2.36 -17.47
N SER A 99 11.09 -3.32 -18.18
CA SER A 99 10.57 -3.81 -19.46
C SER A 99 9.56 -4.95 -19.34
N ASN A 100 9.20 -5.36 -18.11
CA ASN A 100 8.31 -6.50 -17.92
C ASN A 100 6.83 -6.17 -18.19
N THR A 101 6.31 -6.73 -19.29
CA THR A 101 4.91 -6.58 -19.74
C THR A 101 4.01 -7.76 -19.37
N THR A 102 4.53 -8.73 -18.60
CA THR A 102 3.88 -10.02 -18.36
C THR A 102 3.47 -10.25 -16.91
N LEU A 103 4.30 -9.79 -15.97
CA LEU A 103 4.05 -9.98 -14.55
C LEU A 103 2.96 -9.02 -14.06
N THR A 104 2.07 -9.56 -13.24
CA THR A 104 1.04 -8.84 -12.50
C THR A 104 1.18 -9.17 -11.00
N PRO A 105 0.58 -8.38 -10.09
CA PRO A 105 0.58 -8.71 -8.67
C PRO A 105 0.02 -10.12 -8.42
N ALA A 106 0.88 -11.03 -7.95
CA ALA A 106 0.47 -12.39 -7.63
C ALA A 106 -0.53 -12.40 -6.47
N GLY A 107 -1.46 -13.36 -6.43
CA GLY A 107 -2.28 -13.61 -5.24
C GLY A 107 -1.47 -14.12 -4.05
N HIS A 108 -2.10 -14.19 -2.88
CA HIS A 108 -1.63 -14.96 -1.74
C HIS A 108 -2.21 -16.36 -1.82
N SER A 109 -1.60 -17.23 -2.62
CA SER A 109 -2.05 -18.61 -2.79
C SER A 109 -1.14 -19.57 -2.04
N LYS A 110 -1.70 -20.62 -1.44
CA LYS A 110 -0.98 -21.66 -0.69
C LYS A 110 -0.36 -21.20 0.63
N ASP A 111 -1.12 -20.43 1.41
CA ASP A 111 -0.69 -20.10 2.77
C ASP A 111 -0.41 -21.39 3.58
N PRO A 112 0.74 -21.50 4.28
CA PRO A 112 1.11 -22.66 5.09
C PRO A 112 0.10 -23.01 6.20
N ARG A 113 -0.72 -22.05 6.64
CA ARG A 113 -1.78 -22.23 7.64
C ARG A 113 -3.14 -22.60 7.04
N GLY A 114 -3.22 -22.75 5.72
CA GLY A 114 -4.39 -23.28 5.02
C GLY A 114 -5.19 -22.26 4.20
N THR A 115 -6.21 -22.75 3.51
CA THR A 115 -6.95 -21.98 2.48
C THR A 115 -7.73 -20.78 3.03
N LYS A 116 -8.03 -20.73 4.34
CA LYS A 116 -8.64 -19.56 5.01
C LYS A 116 -7.88 -18.26 4.72
N TYR A 117 -6.55 -18.34 4.59
CA TYR A 117 -5.69 -17.18 4.40
C TYR A 117 -5.42 -16.88 2.93
N ASN A 118 -5.89 -17.69 1.99
CA ASN A 118 -5.66 -17.44 0.57
C ASN A 118 -6.41 -16.18 0.08
N TYR A 119 -5.85 -15.49 -0.91
CA TYR A 119 -6.49 -14.37 -1.59
C TYR A 119 -6.01 -14.24 -3.03
N ASP A 120 -6.94 -14.24 -3.97
CA ASP A 120 -6.64 -13.97 -5.37
C ASP A 120 -6.83 -12.47 -5.65
N ARG A 121 -5.73 -11.81 -6.02
CA ARG A 121 -5.75 -10.39 -6.41
C ARG A 121 -6.48 -10.25 -7.74
N LYS A 122 -7.31 -9.21 -7.86
CA LYS A 122 -8.09 -8.92 -9.07
C LYS A 122 -7.33 -8.01 -10.04
N THR A 123 -6.42 -7.20 -9.51
CA THR A 123 -5.57 -6.31 -10.29
C THR A 123 -4.65 -7.10 -11.22
N THR A 124 -4.57 -6.61 -12.44
CA THR A 124 -3.69 -7.14 -13.49
C THR A 124 -2.69 -6.09 -13.96
N VAL A 125 -2.42 -5.07 -13.14
CA VAL A 125 -1.51 -3.99 -13.52
C VAL A 125 -0.11 -4.54 -13.78
N LYS A 126 0.51 -4.15 -14.89
CA LYS A 126 1.87 -4.57 -15.27
C LYS A 126 2.91 -3.54 -14.83
N ILE A 127 4.18 -3.94 -14.87
CA ILE A 127 5.31 -3.07 -14.47
C ILE A 127 5.68 -2.11 -15.59
N ALA A 128 5.89 -2.60 -16.81
CA ALA A 128 6.25 -1.76 -17.94
C ALA A 128 5.13 -0.78 -18.25
N TRP A 129 5.47 0.50 -18.44
CA TRP A 129 4.52 1.56 -18.78
C TRP A 129 3.64 1.16 -19.98
N GLU A 130 4.29 0.72 -21.06
CA GLU A 130 3.66 0.24 -22.31
C GLU A 130 2.80 -1.03 -22.13
N GLY A 131 2.82 -1.65 -20.94
CA GLY A 131 1.96 -2.77 -20.59
C GLY A 131 0.49 -2.36 -20.38
N GLU A 132 0.26 -1.06 -20.14
CA GLU A 132 -1.05 -0.45 -19.87
C GLU A 132 -1.37 0.63 -20.91
N THR A 133 -2.65 0.94 -21.07
CA THR A 133 -3.12 1.87 -22.13
C THR A 133 -4.13 2.91 -21.66
N SER A 134 -4.57 2.85 -20.41
CA SER A 134 -5.58 3.78 -19.89
C SER A 134 -4.99 4.63 -18.78
N THR A 135 -5.45 5.88 -18.69
CA THR A 135 -5.03 6.81 -17.64
C THR A 135 -5.23 6.23 -16.24
N GLU A 136 -6.33 5.52 -15.99
CA GLU A 136 -6.56 4.89 -14.68
C GLU A 136 -5.58 3.73 -14.41
N LYS A 137 -5.21 2.96 -15.43
CA LYS A 137 -4.19 1.92 -15.29
C LYS A 137 -2.79 2.49 -15.07
N HIS A 138 -2.43 3.59 -15.72
CA HIS A 138 -1.18 4.29 -15.43
C HIS A 138 -1.18 4.89 -14.02
N LEU A 139 -2.32 5.40 -13.52
CA LEU A 139 -2.43 5.81 -12.12
C LEU A 139 -2.22 4.62 -11.18
N GLU A 140 -2.83 3.47 -11.47
CA GLU A 140 -2.60 2.23 -10.71
C GLU A 140 -1.12 1.82 -10.71
N GLN A 141 -0.42 1.91 -11.85
CA GLN A 141 1.02 1.65 -11.94
C GLN A 141 1.81 2.58 -11.03
N ILE A 142 1.61 3.89 -11.17
CA ILE A 142 2.33 4.92 -10.42
C ILE A 142 2.15 4.70 -8.92
N ILE A 143 0.92 4.56 -8.44
CA ILE A 143 0.64 4.44 -7.02
C ILE A 143 1.10 3.09 -6.47
N THR A 144 0.99 2.01 -7.25
CA THR A 144 1.51 0.69 -6.83
C THR A 144 3.03 0.72 -6.65
N GLN A 145 3.77 1.32 -7.58
CA GLN A 145 5.24 1.45 -7.45
C GLN A 145 5.63 2.45 -6.35
N LYS A 146 4.88 3.55 -6.18
CA LYS A 146 5.05 4.46 -5.03
C LYS A 146 4.87 3.70 -3.71
N TRP A 147 3.83 2.87 -3.60
CA TRP A 147 3.57 2.06 -2.41
C TRP A 147 4.73 1.11 -2.09
N ILE A 148 5.33 0.47 -3.11
CA ILE A 148 6.52 -0.37 -2.96
C ILE A 148 7.71 0.47 -2.49
N ALA A 149 7.97 1.59 -3.15
CA ALA A 149 9.10 2.47 -2.83
C ALA A 149 9.00 3.11 -1.44
N ASN A 150 7.78 3.28 -0.93
CA ASN A 150 7.53 3.89 0.36
C ASN A 150 7.67 2.93 1.54
N TYR A 151 7.91 1.63 1.34
CA TYR A 151 8.14 0.73 2.48
C TYR A 151 9.36 1.16 3.32
N PRO A 152 9.28 1.28 4.66
CA PRO A 152 8.18 0.86 5.56
C PRO A 152 7.24 1.99 6.04
N MET A 153 7.11 3.10 5.31
CA MET A 153 6.29 4.28 5.65
C MET A 153 4.78 4.00 5.55
N GLY A 154 4.24 3.24 6.51
CA GLY A 154 2.85 2.77 6.50
C GLY A 154 1.79 3.86 6.56
N LEU A 155 2.07 5.01 7.17
CA LEU A 155 1.12 6.14 7.23
C LEU A 155 0.91 6.77 5.85
N GLU A 156 1.99 7.01 5.11
CA GLU A 156 1.94 7.54 3.73
C GLU A 156 1.28 6.51 2.80
N ALA A 157 1.66 5.24 2.91
CA ALA A 157 1.03 4.15 2.15
C ALA A 157 -0.50 4.05 2.40
N TRP A 158 -0.94 4.20 3.66
CA TRP A 158 -2.36 4.19 4.01
C TRP A 158 -3.09 5.47 3.56
N ALA A 159 -2.41 6.62 3.55
CA ALA A 159 -2.96 7.85 2.98
C ALA A 159 -3.22 7.69 1.48
N GLU A 160 -2.22 7.23 0.72
CA GLU A 160 -2.34 7.06 -0.73
C GLU A 160 -3.38 6.02 -1.13
N TYR A 161 -3.45 4.90 -0.41
CA TYR A 161 -4.51 3.91 -0.61
C TYR A 161 -5.90 4.52 -0.42
N ARG A 162 -6.12 5.33 0.62
CA ARG A 162 -7.42 5.98 0.83
C ARG A 162 -7.71 7.07 -0.21
N ARG A 163 -6.68 7.78 -0.70
CA ARG A 163 -6.80 8.86 -1.69
C ARG A 163 -7.09 8.33 -3.10
N THR A 164 -6.56 7.16 -3.46
CA THR A 164 -6.60 6.66 -4.85
C THR A 164 -7.33 5.33 -5.01
N GLY A 165 -7.36 4.51 -3.95
CA GLY A 165 -7.80 3.11 -3.97
C GLY A 165 -6.69 2.12 -4.33
N TYR A 166 -5.46 2.58 -4.56
CA TYR A 166 -4.33 1.75 -5.00
C TYR A 166 -3.20 1.65 -3.97
N PRO A 167 -2.45 0.53 -3.95
CA PRO A 167 -2.70 -0.70 -4.71
C PRO A 167 -3.94 -1.45 -4.20
N GLU A 168 -4.37 -2.48 -4.92
CA GLU A 168 -5.38 -3.41 -4.39
C GLU A 168 -4.85 -4.11 -3.14
N LEU A 169 -5.50 -3.87 -2.00
CA LEU A 169 -5.23 -4.55 -0.74
C LEU A 169 -6.17 -5.73 -0.56
N ALA A 170 -5.66 -6.82 0.00
CA ALA A 170 -6.51 -7.92 0.42
C ALA A 170 -7.43 -7.46 1.57
N PRO A 171 -8.71 -7.82 1.56
CA PRO A 171 -9.59 -7.53 2.68
C PRO A 171 -9.12 -8.26 3.95
N VAL A 172 -9.51 -7.71 5.09
CA VAL A 172 -9.33 -8.37 6.40
C VAL A 172 -10.03 -9.73 6.39
N ILE A 173 -9.46 -10.70 7.09
CA ILE A 173 -10.04 -12.06 7.14
C ILE A 173 -11.33 -12.05 7.96
N ASP A 174 -11.25 -11.54 9.18
CA ASP A 174 -12.34 -11.48 10.15
C ASP A 174 -12.61 -9.99 10.45
N ASN A 175 -13.75 -9.47 9.97
CA ASN A 175 -14.15 -8.09 10.24
C ASN A 175 -14.96 -8.00 11.53
N LEU A 176 -14.31 -7.53 12.60
CA LEU A 176 -14.91 -7.37 13.94
C LEU A 176 -15.46 -5.97 14.20
N SER A 177 -15.63 -5.13 13.17
CA SER A 177 -16.11 -3.75 13.35
C SER A 177 -17.61 -3.64 13.61
N GLY A 178 -18.35 -4.76 13.70
CA GLY A 178 -19.81 -4.76 13.81
C GLY A 178 -20.52 -4.10 12.62
N GLY A 179 -19.94 -4.18 11.41
CA GLY A 179 -20.49 -3.58 10.20
C GLY A 179 -20.21 -2.09 10.01
N VAL A 180 -19.53 -1.44 10.96
CA VAL A 180 -19.13 -0.01 10.82
C VAL A 180 -18.18 0.21 9.65
N VAL A 181 -17.18 -0.67 9.48
CA VAL A 181 -16.15 -0.59 8.46
C VAL A 181 -16.42 -1.63 7.38
N ASP A 182 -16.42 -1.22 6.11
CA ASP A 182 -16.51 -2.15 4.99
C ASP A 182 -15.18 -2.93 4.82
N SER A 183 -15.26 -4.26 4.68
CA SER A 183 -14.08 -5.12 4.62
C SER A 183 -13.18 -4.88 3.40
N ASN A 184 -13.75 -4.38 2.29
CA ASN A 184 -13.01 -4.12 1.06
C ASN A 184 -12.39 -2.72 1.04
N ARG A 185 -13.10 -1.72 1.61
CA ARG A 185 -12.61 -0.33 1.71
C ARG A 185 -11.65 -0.11 2.88
N GLY A 186 -11.80 -0.90 3.93
CA GLY A 186 -11.08 -0.76 5.19
C GLY A 186 -11.39 0.56 5.92
N MET A 187 -10.63 0.82 6.99
CA MET A 187 -10.77 2.04 7.77
C MET A 187 -10.37 3.28 6.96
N ARG A 188 -11.17 4.33 7.08
CA ARG A 188 -11.01 5.62 6.37
C ARG A 188 -10.33 6.67 7.24
N ARG A 189 -10.42 6.52 8.57
CA ARG A 189 -9.74 7.35 9.58
C ARG A 189 -9.63 6.62 10.91
N LEU A 190 -8.90 7.23 11.86
CA LEU A 190 -9.02 6.90 13.27
C LEU A 190 -10.12 7.79 13.88
N ALA A 191 -10.90 7.21 14.81
CA ALA A 191 -11.82 8.00 15.63
C ALA A 191 -11.02 8.97 16.53
N TYR A 192 -11.65 10.05 16.99
CA TYR A 192 -10.97 10.92 17.94
C TYR A 192 -10.72 10.19 19.26
N PRO A 193 -9.64 10.51 19.99
CA PRO A 193 -9.38 9.91 21.30
C PRO A 193 -10.52 10.19 22.28
N LEU A 194 -10.78 9.22 23.17
CA LEU A 194 -11.81 9.37 24.20
C LEU A 194 -11.57 10.61 25.10
N SER A 195 -10.31 10.94 25.37
CA SER A 195 -9.95 12.13 26.14
C SER A 195 -10.46 13.44 25.52
N GLU A 196 -10.49 13.56 24.20
CA GLU A 196 -11.04 14.75 23.53
C GLU A 196 -12.56 14.86 23.76
N LYS A 197 -13.25 13.72 23.77
CA LYS A 197 -14.69 13.66 24.04
C LYS A 197 -15.01 14.07 25.48
N ASP A 198 -14.20 13.63 26.44
CA ASP A 198 -14.46 13.81 27.87
C ASP A 198 -13.94 15.15 28.41
N GLN A 199 -12.80 15.63 27.91
CA GLN A 199 -12.10 16.81 28.46
C GLN A 199 -12.20 18.05 27.57
N ASN A 200 -12.59 17.89 26.30
CA ASN A 200 -12.65 18.96 25.30
C ASN A 200 -13.97 18.93 24.51
N THR A 201 -15.07 18.59 25.20
CA THR A 201 -16.35 18.20 24.59
C THR A 201 -16.88 19.20 23.56
N THR A 202 -16.84 20.50 23.82
CA THR A 202 -17.33 21.53 22.89
C THR A 202 -16.57 21.49 21.57
N ASN A 203 -15.24 21.43 21.61
CA ASN A 203 -14.42 21.39 20.39
C ASN A 203 -14.54 20.03 19.68
N TYR A 204 -14.63 18.93 20.44
CA TYR A 204 -14.92 17.61 19.89
C TYR A 204 -16.24 17.63 19.10
N GLN A 205 -17.33 18.16 19.66
CA GLN A 205 -18.64 18.23 18.98
C GLN A 205 -18.59 19.09 17.70
N ASN A 206 -17.86 20.21 17.73
CA ASN A 206 -17.63 21.04 16.55
C ASN A 206 -16.88 20.25 15.46
N ALA A 207 -15.82 19.53 15.83
CA ALA A 207 -15.05 18.70 14.88
C ALA A 207 -15.88 17.54 14.31
N VAL A 208 -16.70 16.87 15.13
CA VAL A 208 -17.61 15.82 14.68
C VAL A 208 -18.61 16.35 13.64
N THR A 209 -19.09 17.58 13.82
CA THR A 209 -19.97 18.23 12.83
C THR A 209 -19.26 18.41 11.48
N MET A 210 -17.97 18.80 11.49
CA MET A 210 -17.18 18.99 10.26
C MET A 210 -16.95 17.70 9.46
N ILE A 211 -16.99 16.53 10.12
CA ILE A 211 -16.82 15.23 9.46
C ILE A 211 -18.16 14.55 9.15
N GLY A 212 -19.28 15.29 9.17
CA GLY A 212 -20.60 14.76 8.78
C GLY A 212 -21.43 14.22 9.96
N GLY A 213 -21.09 14.60 11.19
CA GLY A 213 -21.94 14.40 12.37
C GLY A 213 -21.76 13.06 13.09
N THR A 214 -20.86 12.18 12.61
CA THR A 214 -20.57 10.90 13.28
C THR A 214 -19.07 10.68 13.40
N ASP A 215 -18.58 10.29 14.58
CA ASP A 215 -17.19 9.91 14.79
C ASP A 215 -17.00 8.39 14.68
N THR A 216 -16.87 7.87 13.46
CA THR A 216 -16.51 6.46 13.24
C THR A 216 -15.29 6.30 12.34
N PRO A 217 -14.60 5.15 12.41
CA PRO A 217 -13.49 4.83 11.50
C PRO A 217 -13.86 4.79 10.01
N ALA A 218 -15.15 4.73 9.67
CA ALA A 218 -15.64 4.62 8.30
C ALA A 218 -15.89 5.96 7.60
N VAL A 219 -15.84 7.06 8.35
CA VAL A 219 -16.05 8.39 7.79
C VAL A 219 -14.87 8.81 6.91
N ASP A 220 -15.17 9.17 5.67
CA ASP A 220 -14.21 9.65 4.69
C ASP A 220 -13.68 11.04 5.07
N LEU A 221 -12.35 11.21 5.01
CA LEU A 221 -11.73 12.53 5.11
C LEU A 221 -11.89 13.28 3.78
N PHE A 222 -11.78 14.61 3.83
CA PHE A 222 -12.08 15.48 2.68
C PHE A 222 -11.31 15.14 1.39
N TRP A 223 -10.11 14.58 1.50
CA TRP A 223 -9.23 14.23 0.38
C TRP A 223 -9.34 12.76 -0.06
N THR A 224 -10.11 11.94 0.65
CA THR A 224 -10.20 10.50 0.36
C THR A 224 -11.12 10.23 -0.83
N LYS A 225 -10.81 9.17 -1.60
CA LYS A 225 -11.68 8.70 -2.69
C LYS A 225 -13.00 8.20 -2.09
N LYS A 226 -14.11 8.75 -2.59
CA LYS A 226 -15.47 8.31 -2.28
C LYS A 226 -15.81 7.16 -3.24
N ASN A 227 -15.39 5.96 -2.89
CA ASN A 227 -15.67 4.72 -3.61
C ASN A 227 -16.80 3.94 -2.96
#